data_AF-A0A9D8EX55-F1
#
_entry.id   AF-A0A9D8EX55-F1
#
_cell.length_a   1.000
_cell.length_b   1.000
_cell.length_c   1.000
_cell.angle_alpha   90.00
_cell.angle_beta   90.00
_cell.angle_gamma   90.00
#
_symmetry.space_group_name_H-M   'P 1'
#
loop_
_entity.id
_entity.type
_entity.pdbx_description
1 polymer ?
#
loop_
_entity_poly.entity_id
_entity_poly.type
_entity_poly.pdbx_seq_one_letter_code
_entity_poly.pdbx_strand_id
1 'polypeptide(L)'
;MKCRELAEFLNDYVSGELPVETRTHFELHLGKCKNCHHHMVQYEVAIKAGKIACDEMSDEMPAMPEELIKAVPATRQQSGQ
;
A
#
# COMPACT_ATOMS: atom_id res chain seq x y z
N MET A 1 15.64 -5.00 11.63
CA MET A 1 14.75 -4.63 10.52
C MET A 1 15.61 -4.09 9.38
N LYS A 2 15.54 -4.72 8.21
CA LYS A 2 16.15 -4.23 6.97
C LYS A 2 15.27 -3.14 6.36
N CYS A 3 15.83 -2.27 5.51
CA CYS A 3 15.08 -1.19 4.88
C CYS A 3 13.81 -1.67 4.15
N ARG A 4 13.88 -2.84 3.51
CA ARG A 4 12.75 -3.45 2.82
C ARG A 4 11.62 -3.86 3.77
N GLU A 5 11.95 -4.55 4.86
CA GLU A 5 10.97 -5.01 5.85
C GLU A 5 10.22 -3.83 6.48
N LEU A 6 10.91 -2.70 6.69
CA LEU A 6 10.27 -1.47 7.16
C LEU A 6 9.29 -0.93 6.12
N ALA A 7 9.69 -0.86 4.85
CA ALA A 7 8.84 -0.34 3.78
C ALA A 7 7.58 -1.20 3.59
N GLU A 8 7.72 -2.53 3.64
CA GLU A 8 6.60 -3.48 3.59
C GLU A 8 5.65 -3.25 4.78
N PHE A 9 6.19 -3.15 6.00
CA PHE A 9 5.39 -2.85 7.19
C PHE A 9 4.61 -1.52 7.08
N LEU A 10 5.24 -0.46 6.61
CA LEU A 10 4.58 0.84 6.42
C LEU A 10 3.51 0.79 5.34
N ASN A 11 3.75 0.01 4.28
CA ASN A 11 2.77 -0.20 3.22
C ASN A 11 1.54 -0.97 3.75
N ASP A 12 1.75 -2.04 4.51
CA ASP A 12 0.67 -2.83 5.13
C ASP A 12 -0.14 -2.00 6.14
N TYR A 13 0.50 -1.02 6.80
CA TYR A 13 -0.19 -0.09 7.68
C TYR A 13 -1.16 0.82 6.93
N VAL A 14 -0.68 1.47 5.86
CA VAL A 14 -1.49 2.40 5.07
C VAL A 14 -2.54 1.69 4.21
N SER A 15 -2.29 0.45 3.79
CA SER A 15 -3.27 -0.38 3.08
C SER A 15 -4.32 -1.00 4.02
N GLY A 16 -4.04 -1.04 5.32
CA GLY A 16 -4.93 -1.64 6.32
C GLY A 16 -4.82 -3.16 6.42
N GLU A 17 -3.75 -3.74 5.87
CA GLU A 17 -3.48 -5.18 5.88
C GLU A 17 -2.75 -5.65 7.15
N LEU A 18 -2.27 -4.72 7.98
CA LEU A 18 -1.67 -5.05 9.27
C LEU A 18 -2.68 -5.71 10.23
N PRO A 19 -2.27 -6.78 10.94
CA PRO A 19 -3.08 -7.34 12.03
C PRO A 19 -3.46 -6.28 13.07
N VAL A 20 -4.68 -6.37 13.59
CA VAL A 20 -5.25 -5.36 14.51
C VAL A 20 -4.36 -5.07 15.72
N GLU A 21 -3.78 -6.12 16.32
CA GLU A 21 -2.87 -5.99 17.46
C GLU A 21 -1.62 -5.17 17.09
N THR A 22 -0.97 -5.52 16.00
CA THR A 22 0.22 -4.83 15.49
C THR A 22 -0.09 -3.39 15.12
N ARG A 23 -1.22 -3.15 14.46
CA ARG A 23 -1.70 -1.80 14.12
C ARG A 23 -1.89 -0.95 15.36
N THR A 24 -2.56 -1.49 16.38
CA THR A 24 -2.82 -0.79 17.65
C THR A 24 -1.51 -0.40 18.35
N HIS A 25 -0.54 -1.32 18.41
CA HIS A 25 0.77 -1.03 18.97
C HIS A 25 1.51 0.07 18.20
N PHE A 26 1.41 0.06 16.87
CA PHE A 26 2.04 1.08 16.04
C PHE A 26 1.37 2.44 16.20
N GLU A 27 0.04 2.51 16.25
CA GLU A 27 -0.71 3.75 16.51
C GLU A 27 -0.38 4.34 17.89
N LEU A 28 -0.23 3.50 18.92
CA LEU A 28 0.26 3.92 20.23
C LEU A 28 1.68 4.51 20.17
N HIS A 29 2.56 3.96 19.32
CA HIS A 29 3.89 4.50 19.10
C HIS A 29 3.84 5.87 18.40
N LEU A 30 3.03 5.99 17.34
CA LEU A 30 2.84 7.25 16.61
C LEU A 30 2.33 8.36 17.53
N GLY A 31 1.46 8.03 18.50
CA GLY A 31 0.99 8.99 19.51
C GLY A 31 2.07 9.47 20.50
N LYS A 32 3.15 8.71 20.68
CA LYS A 32 4.24 9.03 21.63
C LYS A 32 5.49 9.60 20.94
N CYS A 33 5.72 9.27 19.68
CA CYS A 33 6.93 9.61 18.95
C CYS A 33 6.64 10.61 17.82
N LYS A 34 6.99 11.89 18.05
CA LYS A 34 6.80 12.97 17.07
C LYS A 34 7.54 12.72 15.75
N ASN A 35 8.73 12.13 15.80
CA ASN A 35 9.52 11.84 14.60
C ASN A 35 8.81 10.80 13.73
N CYS A 36 8.36 9.68 14.31
CA CYS A 36 7.65 8.65 13.58
C CYS A 36 6.30 9.15 13.04
N HIS A 37 5.57 9.96 13.81
CA HIS A 37 4.38 10.65 13.31
C HIS A 37 4.70 11.53 12.09
N HIS A 38 5.75 12.35 12.16
CA HIS A 38 6.14 13.21 11.05
C HIS A 38 6.58 12.41 9.81
N HIS A 39 7.32 11.32 10.00
CA HIS A 39 7.67 10.41 8.92
C HIS A 39 6.43 9.80 8.27
N MET A 40 5.43 9.40 9.05
CA MET A 40 4.17 8.87 8.52
C MET A 40 3.42 9.89 7.67
N VAL A 41 3.33 11.14 8.14
CA VAL A 41 2.69 12.21 7.36
C VAL A 41 3.39 12.40 6.00
N GLN A 42 4.73 12.43 5.98
CA GLN A 42 5.48 12.54 4.71
C GLN A 42 5.26 11.32 3.80
N TYR A 43 5.24 10.13 4.39
CA TYR A 43 5.05 8.88 3.66
C TYR A 43 3.67 8.82 2.98
N GLU A 44 2.60 9.19 3.70
CA GLU A 44 1.25 9.28 3.15
C GLU A 44 1.15 10.32 2.02
N VAL A 45 1.80 11.47 2.17
CA VAL A 45 1.88 12.49 1.11
C VAL A 45 2.58 11.95 -0.13
N ALA A 46 3.70 11.23 0.02
CA ALA A 46 4.42 10.63 -1.09
C ALA A 46 3.55 9.60 -1.84
N ILE A 47 2.81 8.75 -1.11
CA ILE A 47 1.86 7.82 -1.71
C ILE A 47 0.77 8.56 -2.48
N LYS A 48 0.19 9.61 -1.89
CA LYS A 48 -0.85 10.41 -2.54
C LYS A 48 -0.33 11.07 -3.82
N ALA A 49 0.88 11.63 -3.79
CA ALA A 49 1.51 12.23 -4.95
C ALA A 49 1.74 11.19 -6.06
N GLY A 50 2.23 10.00 -5.72
CA GLY A 50 2.40 8.90 -6.68
C GLY A 50 1.08 8.45 -7.30
N LYS A 51 0.00 8.36 -6.50
CA LYS A 51 -1.33 8.03 -7.00
C LYS A 51 -1.84 9.08 -8.01
N ILE A 52 -1.70 10.36 -7.69
CA ILE A 52 -2.10 11.45 -8.60
C ILE A 52 -1.32 11.36 -9.91
N ALA A 53 0.00 11.20 -9.85
CA ALA A 53 0.83 11.11 -11.05
C ALA A 53 0.47 9.91 -11.94
N CYS A 54 0.09 8.77 -11.35
CA CYS A 54 -0.38 7.61 -12.10
C CYS A 54 -1.79 7.81 -12.68
N ASP A 55 -2.67 8.52 -11.97
CA ASP A 55 -4.04 8.80 -12.41
C ASP A 55 -4.07 9.79 -13.58
N GLU A 56 -3.23 10.85 -13.53
CA GLU A 56 -3.05 11.80 -14.63
C GLU A 56 -2.51 11.14 -15.90
N MET A 57 -1.73 10.06 -15.78
CA MET A 57 -1.26 9.26 -16.91
C MET A 57 -2.32 8.28 -17.44
N SER A 58 -3.44 8.12 -16.74
CA SER A 58 -4.48 7.15 -17.09
C SER A 58 -5.34 7.59 -18.29
N ASP A 59 -5.44 8.89 -18.57
CA ASP A 59 -6.18 9.42 -19.73
C ASP A 59 -5.56 8.96 -21.08
N GLU A 60 -4.26 8.61 -21.08
CA GLU A 60 -3.52 8.08 -22.23
C GLU A 60 -3.33 6.55 -22.19
N MET A 61 -3.86 5.85 -21.17
CA MET A 61 -3.69 4.40 -21.06
C MET A 61 -4.59 3.67 -22.08
N PRO A 62 -4.03 2.82 -22.95
CA PRO A 62 -4.85 1.99 -23.82
C PRO A 62 -5.73 1.07 -22.98
N ALA A 63 -6.97 0.87 -23.42
CA ALA A 63 -7.92 -0.02 -22.76
C ALA A 63 -7.27 -1.38 -22.47
N MET A 64 -7.36 -1.83 -21.22
CA MET A 64 -6.81 -3.12 -20.81
C MET A 64 -7.42 -4.23 -21.68
N PRO A 65 -6.60 -5.07 -22.34
CA PRO A 65 -7.12 -6.10 -23.23
C PRO A 65 -7.95 -7.11 -22.44
N GLU A 66 -9.06 -7.53 -23.03
CA GLU A 66 -10.10 -8.35 -22.39
C GLU A 66 -9.56 -9.70 -21.88
N GLU A 67 -8.54 -10.22 -22.56
CA GLU A 67 -7.82 -11.45 -22.20
C GLU A 67 -7.17 -11.34 -20.81
N LEU A 68 -6.58 -10.18 -20.48
CA LEU A 68 -5.96 -9.92 -19.18
C LEU A 68 -7.03 -9.81 -18.07
N ILE A 69 -8.17 -9.18 -18.36
CA ILE A 69 -9.29 -9.05 -17.41
C ILE A 69 -9.87 -10.43 -17.05
N LYS A 70 -10.01 -11.32 -18.05
CA LYS A 70 -10.52 -12.68 -17.86
C LYS A 70 -9.52 -13.60 -17.13
N ALA A 71 -8.21 -13.32 -17.21
CA ALA A 71 -7.18 -14.14 -16.59
C ALA A 71 -7.04 -13.93 -15.06
N VAL A 72 -7.26 -12.71 -14.55
CA VAL A 72 -7.15 -12.40 -13.10
C VAL A 72 -8.02 -13.30 -12.20
N PRO A 73 -9.31 -13.57 -12.50
CA PRO A 73 -10.12 -14.49 -11.70
C PRO A 73 -9.71 -15.97 -11.84
N ALA A 74 -8.97 -16.35 -12.90
CA ALA A 74 -8.48 -17.70 -13.08
C ALA A 74 -7.26 -18.00 -12.19
N THR A 75 -6.42 -17.00 -11.90
CA THR A 75 -5.24 -17.16 -11.04
C THR A 75 -5.61 -17.28 -9.56
N ARG A 76 -6.62 -16.54 -9.09
CA ARG A 76 -7.11 -16.60 -7.70
C ARG A 76 -7.68 -17.97 -7.29
N GLN A 77 -8.10 -18.80 -8.25
CA GLN A 77 -8.59 -20.17 -7.99
C GLN A 77 -7.48 -21.23 -7.92
N GLN A 78 -6.28 -20.95 -8.42
CA GLN A 78 -5.17 -21.90 -8.46
C GLN A 78 -4.17 -21.72 -7.30
N SER A 79 -4.18 -20.58 -6.61
CA SER A 79 -3.28 -20.28 -5.48
C SER A 79 -3.80 -20.78 -4.12
N GLY A 80 -4.90 -21.54 -4.10
CA GLY A 80 -5.54 -22.09 -2.91
C GLY A 80 -5.43 -23.61 -2.76
N GLN A 81 -4.43 -24.25 -3.36
CA GLN A 81 -4.14 -25.68 -3.20
C GLN A 81 -2.76 -25.92 -2.62
#